data_AF-A0AAE3LLL1-F1
#
_entry.id   AF-A0AAE3LLL1-F1
#
_cell.length_a   1.000
_cell.length_b   1.000
_cell.length_c   1.000
_cell.angle_alpha   90.00
_cell.angle_beta   90.00
_cell.angle_gamma   90.00
#
_symmetry.space_group_name_H-M   'P 1'
#
loop_
_entity.id
_entity.type
_entity.pdbx_description
1 polymer ?
#
loop_
_entity_poly.entity_id
_entity_poly.type
_entity_poly.pdbx_seq_one_letter_code
_entity_poly.pdbx_strand_id
1 'polypeptide(L)'
;MDDDGIYHMRPDCLQQYAHYTTGYDDVFRAAVNKASGGEITVDVHQSQIFWVDLDGDKSKDEGEEFIIWSWKGDYMNLGAGAETGIYQVKDGEIDEYGNYIMENGEYSYLYAEVNREYSVDMTLELYHDSNGDGIFSDDEQLYKNEPDELQWWITGFDPLVQNVKAEDLKAVTTIDFSSYGGEKGELFYEALKKANYNEKRDAYDEWIWDDEDLTVTLDWGD
;
A
#
# COMPACT_ATOMS: atom_id res chain seq x y z
N MET A 1 6.18 11.04 -15.53
CA MET A 1 6.57 12.35 -15.02
C MET A 1 5.44 13.29 -15.39
N ASP A 2 4.83 13.90 -14.40
CA ASP A 2 3.82 14.94 -14.58
C ASP A 2 4.47 16.30 -14.91
N ASP A 3 3.67 17.36 -14.95
CA ASP A 3 4.12 18.72 -15.25
C ASP A 3 5.00 19.32 -14.13
N ASP A 4 4.93 18.78 -12.91
CA ASP A 4 5.68 19.21 -11.73
C ASP A 4 6.98 18.41 -11.53
N GLY A 5 7.24 17.41 -12.39
CA GLY A 5 8.48 16.62 -12.36
C GLY A 5 8.39 15.35 -11.51
N ILE A 6 7.19 15.01 -11.02
CA ILE A 6 6.94 13.85 -10.18
C ILE A 6 6.72 12.62 -11.05
N TYR A 7 7.43 11.54 -10.75
CA TYR A 7 7.24 10.27 -11.43
C TYR A 7 6.07 9.52 -10.80
N HIS A 8 5.11 9.13 -11.64
CA HIS A 8 4.07 8.18 -11.30
C HIS A 8 4.21 6.98 -12.23
N MET A 9 4.15 5.79 -11.64
CA MET A 9 4.03 4.55 -12.40
C MET A 9 2.59 4.41 -12.87
N ARG A 10 2.40 3.94 -14.10
CA ARG A 10 1.05 3.68 -14.62
C ARG A 10 0.56 2.31 -14.13
N PRO A 11 -0.76 2.15 -13.93
CA PRO A 11 -1.36 0.85 -13.61
C PRO A 11 -1.07 -0.26 -14.64
N ASP A 12 -0.66 0.07 -15.87
CA ASP A 12 -0.34 -0.85 -16.96
C ASP A 12 1.17 -1.13 -17.12
N CYS A 13 1.99 -0.86 -16.10
CA CYS A 13 3.44 -1.08 -16.17
C CYS A 13 3.86 -2.55 -15.97
N LEU A 14 5.16 -2.86 -16.11
CA LEU A 14 5.71 -4.21 -15.92
C LEU A 14 5.44 -4.78 -14.52
N GLN A 15 5.27 -3.92 -13.52
CA GLN A 15 4.95 -4.30 -12.15
C GLN A 15 3.58 -5.00 -12.04
N GLN A 16 2.69 -4.89 -13.03
CA GLN A 16 1.43 -5.65 -13.07
C GLN A 16 1.65 -7.18 -13.20
N TYR A 17 2.84 -7.61 -13.64
CA TYR A 17 3.25 -9.01 -13.71
C TYR A 17 4.14 -9.41 -12.53
N ALA A 18 4.38 -8.50 -11.59
CA ALA A 18 5.13 -8.79 -10.39
C ALA A 18 4.18 -9.35 -9.31
N HIS A 19 4.66 -10.34 -8.58
CA HIS A 19 3.99 -10.88 -7.40
C HIS A 19 4.61 -10.24 -6.17
N TYR A 20 3.78 -9.93 -5.18
CA TYR A 20 4.25 -9.43 -3.91
C TYR A 20 4.54 -10.58 -2.94
N THR A 21 5.66 -10.47 -2.23
CA THR A 21 6.09 -11.42 -1.20
C THR A 21 6.63 -10.68 0.02
N THR A 22 6.33 -11.13 1.23
CA THR A 22 6.93 -10.56 2.48
C THR A 22 8.46 -10.66 2.51
N GLY A 23 9.05 -11.57 1.73
CA GLY A 23 10.50 -11.64 1.56
C GLY A 23 11.08 -10.46 0.77
N TYR A 24 10.28 -9.81 -0.07
CA TYR A 24 10.67 -8.60 -0.81
C TYR A 24 10.91 -7.44 0.17
N ASP A 25 10.05 -7.24 1.16
CA ASP A 25 10.18 -6.16 2.14
C ASP A 25 11.42 -6.29 3.02
N ASP A 26 11.68 -7.48 3.54
CA ASP A 26 12.84 -7.74 4.40
C ASP A 26 14.15 -7.57 3.61
N VAL A 27 14.19 -8.06 2.37
CA VAL A 27 15.35 -7.93 1.49
C VAL A 27 15.51 -6.49 1.01
N PHE A 28 14.43 -5.78 0.70
CA PHE A 28 14.45 -4.39 0.25
C PHE A 28 14.86 -3.45 1.37
N ARG A 29 14.24 -3.53 2.56
CA ARG A 29 14.67 -2.79 3.75
C ARG A 29 16.12 -3.08 4.10
N ALA A 30 16.53 -4.36 4.14
CA ALA A 30 17.91 -4.71 4.46
C ALA A 30 18.91 -4.25 3.39
N ALA A 31 18.55 -4.34 2.11
CA ALA A 31 19.40 -3.92 1.00
C ALA A 31 19.57 -2.40 0.97
N VAL A 32 18.49 -1.63 1.09
CA VAL A 32 18.53 -0.17 1.11
C VAL A 32 19.29 0.33 2.33
N ASN A 33 18.93 -0.13 3.54
CA ASN A 33 19.61 0.30 4.78
C ASN A 33 21.09 -0.07 4.80
N LYS A 34 21.47 -1.25 4.26
CA LYS A 34 22.87 -1.69 4.22
C LYS A 34 23.67 -0.98 3.13
N ALA A 35 23.07 -0.71 1.97
CA ALA A 35 23.72 -0.01 0.87
C ALA A 35 23.97 1.47 1.20
N SER A 36 23.09 2.09 1.98
CA SER A 36 23.18 3.48 2.40
C SER A 36 23.94 3.73 3.68
N GLY A 37 24.32 2.68 4.42
CA GLY A 37 24.85 2.83 5.77
C GLY A 37 23.84 3.39 6.77
N GLY A 38 22.54 3.35 6.47
CA GLY A 38 21.45 3.91 7.27
C GLY A 38 21.15 5.38 6.98
N GLU A 39 21.75 5.99 5.96
CA GLU A 39 21.49 7.38 5.56
C GLU A 39 20.17 7.56 4.80
N ILE A 40 19.68 6.50 4.14
CA ILE A 40 18.32 6.39 3.63
C ILE A 40 17.63 5.18 4.21
N THR A 41 16.34 5.33 4.46
CA THR A 41 15.48 4.27 4.99
C THR A 41 14.16 4.20 4.23
N VAL A 42 13.55 3.02 4.28
CA VAL A 42 12.20 2.77 3.77
C VAL A 42 11.36 2.22 4.89
N ASP A 43 10.12 2.66 4.95
CA ASP A 43 9.11 2.14 5.84
C ASP A 43 7.95 1.53 5.06
N VAL A 44 7.22 0.63 5.70
CA VAL A 44 6.15 -0.19 5.12
C VAL A 44 5.02 -0.26 6.12
N HIS A 45 3.80 -0.08 5.61
CA HIS A 45 2.55 -0.27 6.33
C HIS A 45 1.71 -1.35 5.62
N GLN A 46 1.07 -2.21 6.41
CA GLN A 46 0.22 -3.29 5.93
C GLN A 46 -1.10 -3.26 6.69
N SER A 47 -2.22 -3.34 5.98
CA SER A 47 -3.51 -3.63 6.62
C SER A 47 -3.51 -5.04 7.21
N GLN A 48 -4.48 -5.32 8.08
CA GLN A 48 -4.85 -6.71 8.31
C GLN A 48 -5.30 -7.35 6.98
N ILE A 49 -5.01 -8.64 6.78
CA ILE A 49 -5.62 -9.41 5.70
C ILE A 49 -7.12 -9.44 5.94
N PHE A 50 -7.90 -9.12 4.92
CA PHE A 50 -9.35 -9.07 4.98
C PHE A 50 -9.96 -9.96 3.91
N TRP A 51 -11.03 -10.66 4.30
CA TRP A 51 -11.74 -11.59 3.44
C TRP A 51 -13.02 -10.93 2.92
N VAL A 52 -13.25 -10.97 1.61
CA VAL A 52 -14.40 -10.36 0.94
C VAL A 52 -15.27 -11.45 0.31
N ASP A 53 -16.55 -11.45 0.66
CA ASP A 53 -17.59 -12.28 0.04
C ASP A 53 -18.11 -11.59 -1.22
N LEU A 54 -17.65 -12.01 -2.40
CA LEU A 54 -18.01 -11.36 -3.66
C LEU A 54 -19.31 -11.91 -4.28
N ASP A 55 -19.70 -13.13 -3.90
CA ASP A 55 -20.83 -13.86 -4.51
C ASP A 55 -22.10 -13.86 -3.62
N GLY A 56 -21.98 -13.41 -2.37
CA GLY A 56 -23.09 -13.31 -1.42
C GLY A 56 -23.54 -14.68 -0.86
N ASP A 57 -22.85 -15.76 -1.23
CA ASP A 57 -22.97 -17.07 -0.59
C ASP A 57 -21.97 -17.17 0.55
N LYS A 58 -22.51 -17.15 1.78
CA LYS A 58 -21.74 -17.19 3.05
C LYS A 58 -20.99 -18.52 3.28
N SER A 59 -20.83 -19.34 2.26
CA SER A 59 -19.96 -20.51 2.29
C SER A 59 -18.50 -20.05 2.27
N LYS A 60 -17.63 -20.72 3.03
CA LYS A 60 -16.21 -20.36 3.11
C LYS A 60 -15.42 -20.63 1.82
N ASP A 61 -16.07 -21.17 0.79
CA ASP A 61 -15.41 -21.73 -0.39
C ASP A 61 -15.40 -20.75 -1.60
N GLU A 62 -16.00 -19.55 -1.48
CA GLU A 62 -16.20 -18.62 -2.62
C GLU A 62 -15.79 -17.15 -2.38
N GLY A 63 -15.18 -16.80 -1.24
CA GLY A 63 -14.65 -15.45 -1.02
C GLY A 63 -13.14 -15.35 -1.22
N GLU A 64 -12.65 -14.13 -1.40
CA GLU A 64 -11.24 -13.86 -1.70
C GLU A 64 -10.58 -13.07 -0.57
N GLU A 65 -9.30 -13.34 -0.32
CA GLU A 65 -8.50 -12.61 0.67
C GLU A 65 -7.71 -11.48 0.01
N PHE A 66 -7.59 -10.37 0.72
CA PHE A 66 -6.93 -9.16 0.26
C PHE A 66 -6.05 -8.55 1.33
N ILE A 67 -5.07 -7.77 0.89
CA ILE A 67 -4.22 -6.94 1.73
C ILE A 67 -4.00 -5.59 1.06
N ILE A 68 -4.04 -4.50 1.84
CA ILE A 68 -3.53 -3.21 1.42
C ILE A 68 -2.09 -3.11 1.92
N TRP A 69 -1.19 -2.81 1.01
CA TRP A 69 0.23 -2.65 1.29
C TRP A 69 0.69 -1.29 0.82
N SER A 70 1.42 -0.60 1.69
CA SER A 70 1.96 0.74 1.42
C SER A 70 3.43 0.80 1.80
N TRP A 71 4.19 1.63 1.10
CA TRP A 71 5.53 2.01 1.54
C TRP A 71 5.76 3.52 1.40
N LYS A 72 6.70 4.06 2.18
CA LYS A 72 7.30 5.39 1.98
C LYS A 72 8.82 5.34 2.19
N GLY A 73 9.57 6.19 1.50
CA GLY A 73 11.02 6.28 1.67
C GLY A 73 11.75 6.79 0.44
N ASP A 74 13.08 6.76 0.47
CA ASP A 74 13.89 7.07 -0.70
C ASP A 74 14.10 5.83 -1.56
N TYR A 75 13.55 5.86 -2.77
CA TYR A 75 13.82 4.84 -3.77
C TYR A 75 15.07 5.26 -4.55
N MET A 76 16.21 4.66 -4.20
CA MET A 76 17.53 4.98 -4.77
C MET A 76 17.47 5.35 -6.26
N ASN A 77 17.82 6.60 -6.58
CA ASN A 77 17.81 7.24 -7.92
C ASN A 77 16.44 7.73 -8.45
N LEU A 78 15.33 7.41 -7.80
CA LEU A 78 13.99 7.99 -8.05
C LEU A 78 13.61 9.04 -7.00
N GLY A 79 14.24 9.01 -5.82
CA GLY A 79 14.06 9.99 -4.75
C GLY A 79 12.97 9.63 -3.75
N ALA A 80 12.55 10.63 -2.97
CA ALA A 80 11.49 10.49 -1.98
C ALA A 80 10.19 10.06 -2.66
N GLY A 81 9.61 8.96 -2.20
CA GLY A 81 8.41 8.43 -2.79
C GLY A 81 7.58 7.62 -1.82
N ALA A 82 6.38 7.32 -2.27
CA ALA A 82 5.44 6.46 -1.58
C ALA A 82 4.59 5.71 -2.60
N GLU A 83 4.06 4.59 -2.18
CA GLU A 83 3.10 3.81 -2.94
C GLU A 83 2.10 3.13 -2.02
N THR A 84 0.91 2.86 -2.55
CA THR A 84 -0.10 2.02 -1.92
C THR A 84 -0.77 1.16 -2.99
N GLY A 85 -0.97 -0.12 -2.70
CA GLY A 85 -1.69 -1.04 -3.58
C GLY A 85 -2.64 -1.98 -2.85
N ILE A 86 -3.67 -2.42 -3.57
CA ILE A 86 -4.60 -3.47 -3.16
C ILE A 86 -4.17 -4.75 -3.87
N TYR A 87 -3.88 -5.79 -3.08
CA TYR A 87 -3.39 -7.06 -3.59
C TYR A 87 -4.31 -8.20 -3.17
N GLN A 88 -4.58 -9.12 -4.09
CA GLN A 88 -5.32 -10.35 -3.81
C GLN A 88 -4.34 -11.39 -3.26
N VAL A 89 -4.57 -11.83 -2.03
CA VAL A 89 -3.80 -12.91 -1.40
C VAL A 89 -4.21 -14.23 -2.06
N LYS A 90 -3.23 -15.08 -2.39
CA LYS A 90 -3.52 -16.43 -2.91
C LYS A 90 -3.20 -17.51 -1.90
N ASP A 91 -4.03 -18.55 -1.94
CA ASP A 91 -3.77 -19.83 -1.30
C ASP A 91 -2.68 -20.61 -2.05
N GLY A 92 -1.77 -21.23 -1.29
CA GLY A 92 -0.71 -22.07 -1.84
C GLY A 92 -0.11 -22.99 -0.79
N GLU A 93 0.83 -23.83 -1.20
CA GLU A 93 1.45 -24.80 -0.29
C GLU A 93 2.28 -24.08 0.76
N ILE A 94 1.88 -24.22 2.01
CA ILE A 94 2.63 -23.74 3.16
C ILE A 94 3.45 -24.91 3.71
N ASP A 95 4.75 -24.73 3.92
CA ASP A 95 5.62 -25.73 4.50
C ASP A 95 5.35 -25.95 6.02
N GLU A 96 6.04 -26.92 6.62
CA GLU A 96 5.87 -27.24 8.05
C GLU A 96 6.28 -26.09 9.02
N TYR A 97 6.91 -25.04 8.50
CA TYR A 97 7.38 -23.86 9.24
C TYR A 97 6.51 -22.62 9.01
N GLY A 98 5.48 -22.70 8.17
CA GLY A 98 4.58 -21.58 7.89
C GLY A 98 5.01 -20.71 6.70
N ASN A 99 5.94 -21.17 5.85
CA ASN A 99 6.34 -20.45 4.65
C ASN A 99 5.54 -20.92 3.43
N TYR A 100 4.99 -19.99 2.67
CA TYR A 100 4.48 -20.17 1.32
C TYR A 100 5.58 -20.62 0.37
N ILE A 101 5.33 -21.71 -0.36
CA ILE A 101 6.21 -22.28 -1.37
C ILE A 101 5.81 -21.70 -2.73
N MET A 102 6.67 -20.87 -3.30
CA MET A 102 6.46 -20.32 -4.65
C MET A 102 6.78 -21.36 -5.74
N GLU A 103 6.19 -21.22 -6.93
CA GLU A 103 6.41 -22.14 -8.07
C GLU A 103 7.89 -22.25 -8.51
N ASN A 104 8.70 -21.23 -8.23
CA ASN A 104 10.14 -21.21 -8.51
C ASN A 104 10.99 -21.89 -7.40
N GLY A 105 10.36 -22.39 -6.33
CA GLY A 105 11.02 -23.03 -5.19
C GLY A 105 11.54 -22.06 -4.11
N GLU A 106 11.20 -20.77 -4.19
CA GLU A 106 11.49 -19.78 -3.14
C GLU A 106 10.39 -19.77 -2.06
N TYR A 107 10.74 -19.25 -0.88
CA TYR A 107 9.88 -19.23 0.31
C TYR A 107 9.47 -17.80 0.66
N SER A 108 8.19 -17.56 0.96
CA SER A 108 7.68 -16.29 1.48
C SER A 108 6.60 -16.53 2.54
N TYR A 109 6.38 -15.63 3.51
CA TYR A 109 5.29 -15.79 4.48
C TYR A 109 3.91 -15.34 3.94
N LEU A 110 3.87 -14.60 2.83
CA LEU A 110 2.65 -14.10 2.20
C LEU A 110 2.89 -13.96 0.70
N TYR A 111 1.97 -14.44 -0.13
CA TYR A 111 2.00 -14.24 -1.57
C TYR A 111 0.71 -13.53 -2.00
N ALA A 112 0.86 -12.37 -2.65
CA ALA A 112 -0.26 -11.60 -3.15
C ALA A 112 -0.02 -11.17 -4.60
N GLU A 113 -1.06 -11.20 -5.42
CA GLU A 113 -0.99 -10.85 -6.83
C GLU A 113 -1.82 -9.60 -7.15
N VAL A 114 -1.49 -9.02 -8.29
CA VAL A 114 -2.21 -7.88 -8.85
C VAL A 114 -3.46 -8.40 -9.55
N ASN A 115 -4.62 -7.94 -9.10
CA ASN A 115 -5.87 -8.12 -9.84
C ASN A 115 -6.54 -6.77 -10.09
N ARG A 116 -6.45 -6.32 -11.34
CA ARG A 116 -6.93 -5.00 -11.78
C ARG A 116 -8.45 -4.87 -11.79
N GLU A 117 -9.20 -5.96 -11.69
CA GLU A 117 -10.66 -5.89 -11.48
C GLU A 117 -10.99 -5.14 -10.18
N TYR A 118 -10.06 -5.17 -9.22
CA TYR A 118 -10.14 -4.52 -7.93
C TYR A 118 -9.45 -3.14 -7.92
N SER A 119 -9.57 -2.38 -9.02
CA SER A 119 -9.07 -1.00 -9.08
C SER A 119 -10.16 -0.03 -8.60
N VAL A 120 -9.76 0.97 -7.80
CA VAL A 120 -10.63 1.99 -7.22
C VAL A 120 -10.06 3.38 -7.41
N ASP A 121 -10.82 4.42 -7.07
CA ASP A 121 -10.27 5.77 -7.05
C ASP A 121 -9.34 5.89 -5.84
N MET A 122 -8.16 6.43 -6.06
CA MET A 122 -7.14 6.61 -5.02
C MET A 122 -6.53 7.99 -5.11
N THR A 123 -6.17 8.55 -3.97
CA THR A 123 -5.34 9.75 -3.86
C THR A 123 -4.12 9.44 -3.01
N LEU A 124 -2.95 9.92 -3.41
CA LEU A 124 -1.70 9.77 -2.67
C LEU A 124 -0.99 11.12 -2.54
N GLU A 125 -0.73 11.51 -1.30
CA GLU A 125 0.00 12.72 -0.95
C GLU A 125 1.27 12.36 -0.19
N LEU A 126 2.37 13.03 -0.49
CA LEU A 126 3.64 12.85 0.21
C LEU A 126 4.14 14.20 0.73
N TYR A 127 4.55 14.22 1.99
CA TYR A 127 5.12 15.37 2.68
C TYR A 127 6.52 15.02 3.18
N HIS A 128 7.39 16.01 3.26
CA HIS A 128 8.74 15.86 3.79
C HIS A 128 9.04 16.92 4.82
N ASP A 129 9.34 16.50 6.05
CA ASP A 129 9.79 17.37 7.13
C ASP A 129 11.22 17.85 6.85
N SER A 130 11.32 18.84 5.98
CA SER A 130 12.59 19.44 5.58
C SER A 130 13.28 20.20 6.70
N ASN A 131 12.56 20.49 7.79
CA ASN A 131 13.00 21.36 8.87
C ASN A 131 13.42 20.55 10.13
N GLY A 132 12.94 19.32 10.26
CA GLY A 132 13.27 18.34 11.30
C GLY A 132 12.54 18.57 12.63
N ASP A 133 11.36 19.19 12.61
CA ASP A 133 10.56 19.45 13.82
C ASP A 133 9.45 18.42 14.09
N GLY A 134 9.24 17.47 13.18
CA GLY A 134 8.23 16.43 13.23
C GLY A 134 6.81 16.93 12.98
N ILE A 135 6.63 18.11 12.40
CA ILE A 135 5.32 18.71 12.14
C ILE A 135 5.12 18.87 10.64
N PHE A 136 4.27 18.02 10.06
CA PHE A 136 3.92 18.13 8.64
C PHE A 136 2.85 19.21 8.39
N SER A 137 3.12 20.09 7.44
CA SER A 137 2.22 21.14 6.98
C SER A 137 2.01 21.13 5.46
N ASP A 138 0.97 21.83 4.99
CA ASP A 138 0.68 21.94 3.54
C ASP A 138 1.87 22.51 2.74
N ASP A 139 2.69 23.36 3.35
CA ASP A 139 3.89 23.95 2.72
C ASP A 139 5.03 22.93 2.52
N GLU A 140 4.94 21.75 3.15
CA GLU A 140 5.91 20.64 3.06
C GLU A 140 5.43 19.50 2.16
N GLN A 141 4.28 19.69 1.49
CA GLN A 141 3.80 18.76 0.48
C GLN A 141 4.76 18.73 -0.71
N LEU A 142 5.28 17.55 -1.02
CA LEU A 142 6.06 17.30 -2.23
C LEU A 142 5.16 17.18 -3.45
N TYR A 143 4.09 16.38 -3.32
CA TYR A 143 3.12 16.17 -4.40
C TYR A 143 1.77 15.67 -3.87
N LYS A 144 0.77 15.79 -4.74
CA LYS A 144 -0.53 15.10 -4.65
C LYS A 144 -0.82 14.40 -5.98
N ASN A 145 -0.89 13.07 -5.97
CA ASN A 145 -1.32 12.27 -7.10
C ASN A 145 -2.81 11.92 -6.94
N GLU A 146 -3.63 12.37 -7.89
CA GLU A 146 -5.09 12.15 -7.92
C GLU A 146 -5.48 11.84 -9.38
N PRO A 147 -5.20 10.60 -9.84
CA PRO A 147 -5.43 10.23 -11.23
C PRO A 147 -6.93 10.06 -11.51
N ASP A 148 -7.37 10.48 -12.72
CA ASP A 148 -8.74 10.26 -13.20
C ASP A 148 -9.06 8.78 -13.50
N GLU A 149 -8.05 7.91 -13.54
CA GLU A 149 -8.19 6.49 -13.83
C GLU A 149 -8.23 5.67 -12.53
N LEU A 150 -8.97 4.56 -12.52
CA LEU A 150 -8.97 3.62 -11.39
C LEU A 150 -7.58 3.01 -11.16
N GLN A 151 -7.18 2.96 -9.91
CA GLN A 151 -5.90 2.47 -9.42
C GLN A 151 -6.10 1.18 -8.60
N TRP A 152 -5.41 0.11 -8.96
CA TRP A 152 -5.11 -0.98 -8.03
C TRP A 152 -3.83 -0.67 -7.23
N TRP A 153 -3.06 0.30 -7.72
CA TRP A 153 -1.77 0.72 -7.18
C TRP A 153 -1.47 2.16 -7.59
N ILE A 154 -1.32 3.01 -6.58
CA ILE A 154 -1.01 4.43 -6.73
C ILE A 154 0.40 4.71 -6.23
N THR A 155 1.13 5.56 -6.95
CA THR A 155 2.57 5.80 -6.71
C THR A 155 2.92 7.27 -6.92
N GLY A 156 4.02 7.71 -6.32
CA GLY A 156 4.61 9.02 -6.62
C GLY A 156 6.04 9.14 -6.10
N PHE A 157 6.90 9.79 -6.89
CA PHE A 157 8.32 9.95 -6.60
C PHE A 157 8.81 11.33 -7.00
N ASP A 158 9.34 12.08 -6.04
CA ASP A 158 10.01 13.35 -6.28
C ASP A 158 11.53 13.12 -6.47
N PRO A 159 12.06 13.24 -7.69
CA PRO A 159 13.47 13.03 -7.96
C PRO A 159 14.37 14.14 -7.40
N LEU A 160 13.83 15.30 -7.03
CA LEU A 160 14.59 16.43 -6.51
C LEU A 160 14.86 16.30 -5.02
N VAL A 161 14.05 15.52 -4.32
CA VAL A 161 14.23 15.20 -2.91
C VAL A 161 14.90 13.84 -2.79
N GLN A 162 16.15 13.83 -2.36
CA GLN A 162 17.00 12.65 -2.30
C GLN A 162 17.66 12.53 -0.94
N ASN A 163 18.08 11.31 -0.61
CA ASN A 163 18.74 10.92 0.63
C ASN A 163 17.89 11.19 1.87
N VAL A 164 16.59 10.90 1.79
CA VAL A 164 15.65 11.06 2.91
C VAL A 164 15.47 9.77 3.69
N LYS A 165 15.11 9.88 4.96
CA LYS A 165 14.65 8.75 5.75
C LYS A 165 13.13 8.71 5.73
N ALA A 166 12.59 7.51 5.84
CA ALA A 166 11.15 7.31 5.96
C ALA A 166 10.53 7.98 7.20
N GLU A 167 11.29 8.15 8.29
CA GLU A 167 10.85 8.88 9.51
C GLU A 167 10.65 10.39 9.24
N ASP A 168 11.28 10.94 8.22
CA ASP A 168 11.14 12.36 7.84
C ASP A 168 10.02 12.57 6.80
N LEU A 169 9.29 11.52 6.45
CA LEU A 169 8.23 11.55 5.43
C LEU A 169 6.87 11.25 6.04
N LYS A 170 5.82 11.89 5.53
CA LYS A 170 4.42 11.52 5.78
C LYS A 170 3.74 11.17 4.47
N ALA A 171 3.12 9.99 4.41
CA ALA A 171 2.29 9.59 3.29
C ALA A 171 0.82 9.59 3.72
N VAL A 172 -0.04 10.21 2.91
CA VAL A 172 -1.49 10.17 3.10
C VAL A 172 -2.11 9.52 1.88
N THR A 173 -2.68 8.34 2.06
CA THR A 173 -3.37 7.62 0.98
C THR A 173 -4.85 7.54 1.30
N THR A 174 -5.70 8.00 0.39
CA THR A 174 -7.15 7.79 0.45
C THR A 174 -7.56 6.79 -0.61
N ILE A 175 -8.39 5.82 -0.22
CA ILE A 175 -8.96 4.78 -1.08
C ILE A 175 -10.48 4.93 -1.04
N ASP A 176 -11.10 5.13 -2.20
CA ASP A 176 -12.55 5.27 -2.34
C ASP A 176 -13.16 3.98 -2.86
N PHE A 177 -13.72 3.18 -1.95
CA PHE A 177 -14.37 1.92 -2.32
C PHE A 177 -15.73 2.12 -3.01
N SER A 178 -16.34 3.30 -2.93
CA SER A 178 -17.60 3.58 -3.62
C SER A 178 -17.43 3.55 -5.14
N SER A 179 -16.21 3.79 -5.65
CA SER A 179 -15.91 3.82 -7.08
C SER A 179 -16.01 2.45 -7.77
N TYR A 180 -16.01 1.35 -7.01
CA TYR A 180 -16.38 0.03 -7.52
C TYR A 180 -17.80 -0.02 -8.09
N GLY A 181 -18.70 0.79 -7.53
CA GLY A 181 -20.11 0.79 -7.84
C GLY A 181 -20.89 -0.41 -7.26
N GLY A 182 -22.14 -0.17 -6.89
CA GLY A 182 -23.04 -1.20 -6.35
C GLY A 182 -22.60 -1.76 -5.00
N GLU A 183 -23.07 -2.96 -4.67
CA GLU A 183 -22.85 -3.61 -3.36
C GLU A 183 -21.37 -4.03 -3.13
N LYS A 184 -20.55 -4.11 -4.19
CA LYS A 184 -19.14 -4.51 -4.11
C LYS A 184 -18.30 -3.54 -3.27
N GLY A 185 -18.53 -2.23 -3.41
CA GLY A 185 -17.80 -1.21 -2.65
C GLY A 185 -18.03 -1.35 -1.14
N GLU A 186 -19.30 -1.51 -0.75
CA GLU A 186 -19.70 -1.75 0.64
C GLU A 186 -19.06 -3.02 1.21
N LEU A 187 -19.01 -4.11 0.42
CA LEU A 187 -18.40 -5.37 0.84
C LEU A 187 -16.90 -5.23 1.14
N PHE A 188 -16.14 -4.57 0.28
CA PHE A 188 -14.72 -4.32 0.49
C PHE A 188 -14.47 -3.43 1.72
N TYR A 189 -15.20 -2.31 1.79
CA TYR A 189 -15.08 -1.35 2.89
C TYR A 189 -15.35 -2.02 4.24
N GLU A 190 -16.48 -2.72 4.37
CA GLU A 190 -16.87 -3.39 5.61
C GLU A 190 -15.94 -4.56 5.96
N ALA A 191 -15.45 -5.31 4.98
CA ALA A 191 -14.49 -6.39 5.21
C ALA A 191 -13.17 -5.86 5.78
N LEU A 192 -12.60 -4.82 5.15
CA LEU A 192 -11.38 -4.16 5.61
C LEU A 192 -11.58 -3.58 7.02
N LYS A 193 -12.66 -2.82 7.22
CA LYS A 193 -12.99 -2.19 8.51
C LYS A 193 -13.13 -3.23 9.61
N LYS A 194 -13.87 -4.31 9.36
CA LYS A 194 -14.06 -5.40 10.33
C LYS A 194 -12.78 -6.16 10.65
N ALA A 195 -11.92 -6.41 9.66
CA ALA A 195 -10.64 -7.08 9.87
C ALA A 195 -9.73 -6.25 10.79
N ASN A 196 -9.73 -4.92 10.65
CA ASN A 196 -8.96 -4.03 11.51
C ASN A 196 -9.62 -3.76 12.88
N TYR A 197 -10.93 -4.00 13.02
CA TYR A 197 -11.69 -3.77 14.27
C TYR A 197 -11.53 -4.86 15.36
N ASN A 198 -10.89 -6.02 15.09
CA ASN A 198 -10.94 -7.17 16.03
C ASN A 198 -9.62 -7.64 16.69
N GLU A 199 -9.59 -7.45 18.02
CA GLU A 199 -8.94 -8.18 19.13
C GLU A 199 -7.42 -8.15 19.42
N LYS A 200 -6.50 -7.60 18.61
CA LYS A 200 -5.06 -7.62 19.02
C LYS A 200 -4.18 -6.39 18.84
N ARG A 201 -4.61 -5.30 18.19
CA ARG A 201 -3.73 -4.14 17.98
C ARG A 201 -4.49 -2.88 17.59
N ASP A 202 -3.86 -1.75 17.85
CA ASP A 202 -4.25 -0.38 17.53
C ASP A 202 -4.38 -0.09 16.01
N ALA A 203 -4.54 -1.13 15.17
CA ALA A 203 -4.55 -1.04 13.71
C ALA A 203 -5.80 -0.34 13.15
N TYR A 204 -6.94 -0.37 13.84
CA TYR A 204 -8.12 0.40 13.42
C TYR A 204 -7.87 1.91 13.48
N ASP A 205 -7.14 2.36 14.51
CA ASP A 205 -6.87 3.77 14.77
C ASP A 205 -5.79 4.36 13.84
N GLU A 206 -5.09 3.51 13.08
CA GLU A 206 -4.16 3.91 12.01
C GLU A 206 -4.90 4.38 10.74
N TRP A 207 -6.20 4.08 10.63
CA TRP A 207 -7.03 4.45 9.49
C TRP A 207 -8.12 5.43 9.90
N ILE A 208 -8.41 6.38 9.03
CA ILE A 208 -9.55 7.29 9.13
C ILE A 208 -10.65 6.72 8.23
N TRP A 209 -11.82 6.49 8.82
CA TRP A 209 -12.94 5.81 8.18
C TRP A 209 -14.07 6.80 7.89
N ASP A 210 -14.52 6.88 6.64
CA ASP A 210 -15.72 7.61 6.24
C ASP A 210 -16.82 6.63 5.77
N ASP A 211 -17.80 6.40 6.65
CA ASP A 211 -18.90 5.48 6.40
C ASP A 211 -19.94 6.02 5.40
N GLU A 212 -20.00 7.34 5.19
CA GLU A 212 -20.96 7.96 4.27
C GLU A 212 -20.48 7.79 2.83
N ASP A 213 -19.19 8.04 2.60
CA ASP A 213 -18.57 7.99 1.27
C ASP A 213 -17.86 6.66 0.97
N LEU A 214 -17.79 5.73 1.93
CA LEU A 214 -17.04 4.46 1.83
C LEU A 214 -15.54 4.67 1.52
N THR A 215 -14.98 5.75 2.06
CA THR A 215 -13.56 6.09 1.89
C THR A 215 -12.77 5.72 3.13
N VAL A 216 -11.53 5.27 2.92
CA VAL A 216 -10.59 5.03 4.00
C VAL A 216 -9.28 5.75 3.71
N THR A 217 -8.74 6.42 4.73
CA THR A 217 -7.47 7.15 4.63
C THR A 217 -6.43 6.56 5.59
N LEU A 218 -5.27 6.20 5.05
CA LEU A 218 -4.05 5.95 5.83
C LEU A 218 -3.30 7.27 5.96
N ASP A 219 -3.28 7.86 7.16
CA ASP A 219 -2.44 9.02 7.49
C ASP A 219 -1.21 8.55 8.27
N TRP A 220 -0.08 8.41 7.56
CA TRP A 220 1.10 7.73 8.07
C TRP A 220 2.30 8.68 8.15
N GLY A 221 2.40 9.37 9.28
CA GLY A 221 3.46 10.32 9.62
C GLY A 221 4.57 9.76 10.51
N ASP A 222 4.27 8.85 11.45
CA ASP A 222 5.20 8.30 12.46
C ASP A 222 4.77 6.92 12.97
#